data_AF-A0A6G1R6Z9-F1
#
_entry.id   AF-A0A6G1R6Z9-F1
#
_cell.length_a   1.000
_cell.length_b   1.000
_cell.length_c   1.000
_cell.angle_alpha   90.00
_cell.angle_beta   90.00
_cell.angle_gamma   90.00
#
_symmetry.space_group_name_H-M   'P 1'
#
loop_
_entity.id
_entity.type
_entity.pdbx_description
1 polymer ?
#
loop_
_entity_poly.entity_id
_entity_poly.type
_entity_poly.pdbx_seq_one_letter_code
_entity_poly.pdbx_strand_id
1 'polypeptide(L)'
;MVGDVNLFLTDAEDPTLGEIEIMIAEPSYRGRGFGKEATLMMMSYGVRNLGITKFEAKIGQENEASICMFRKLHFKEVAVNSVFQEVTLRLDVSDQERRWLLDETNHVEEKSYIGVQET
;
A
#
# COMPACT_ATOMS: atom_id res chain seq x y z
N MET A 1 -12.95 -5.85 -13.06
CA MET A 1 -12.10 -5.60 -11.88
C MET A 1 -11.13 -6.78 -11.77
N VAL A 2 -9.82 -6.55 -11.63
CA VAL A 2 -8.78 -7.62 -11.61
C VAL A 2 -8.20 -7.89 -10.22
N GLY A 3 -8.58 -7.06 -9.24
CA GLY A 3 -8.02 -7.01 -7.90
C GLY A 3 -8.43 -5.71 -7.20
N ASP A 4 -7.91 -5.52 -6.00
CA ASP A 4 -8.22 -4.41 -5.10
C ASP A 4 -7.02 -4.07 -4.19
N VAL A 5 -6.99 -2.82 -3.72
CA VAL A 5 -6.04 -2.30 -2.75
C VAL A 5 -6.82 -1.62 -1.63
N ASN A 6 -6.47 -1.91 -0.38
CA ASN A 6 -7.13 -1.37 0.79
C ASN A 6 -6.10 -0.69 1.71
N LEU A 7 -6.56 0.32 2.43
CA LEU A 7 -5.81 1.01 3.47
C LEU A 7 -6.67 1.09 4.73
N PHE A 8 -6.32 0.31 5.75
CA PHE A 8 -7.07 0.21 6.99
C PHE A 8 -6.45 1.11 8.06
N LEU A 9 -7.28 1.92 8.70
CA LEU A 9 -6.90 2.82 9.80
C LEU A 9 -7.50 2.27 11.09
N THR A 10 -6.84 1.28 11.68
CA THR A 10 -7.41 0.49 12.78
C THR A 10 -6.93 0.90 14.16
N ASP A 11 -5.80 1.60 14.25
CA ASP A 11 -5.26 2.06 15.52
C ASP A 11 -5.79 3.46 15.85
N ALA A 12 -6.73 3.53 16.80
CA ALA A 12 -7.31 4.79 17.24
C ALA A 12 -6.31 5.68 18.00
N GLU A 13 -5.27 5.08 18.59
CA GLU A 13 -4.24 5.79 19.34
C GLU A 13 -3.10 6.28 18.42
N ASP A 14 -2.92 5.63 17.25
CA ASP A 14 -2.01 6.07 16.19
C ASP A 14 -2.74 6.24 14.84
N PRO A 15 -3.47 7.36 14.64
CA PRO A 15 -4.16 7.64 13.37
C PRO A 15 -3.20 7.88 12.19
N THR A 16 -1.88 7.92 12.43
CA THR A 16 -0.87 8.10 11.39
C THR A 16 -0.38 6.78 10.81
N LEU A 17 -0.83 5.65 11.36
CA LEU A 17 -0.53 4.30 10.88
C LEU A 17 -1.65 3.78 9.99
N GLY A 18 -1.30 3.34 8.78
CA GLY A 18 -2.21 2.65 7.88
C GLY A 18 -1.72 1.25 7.53
N GLU A 19 -2.57 0.23 7.69
CA GLU A 19 -2.30 -1.12 7.20
C GLU A 19 -2.72 -1.23 5.73
N ILE A 20 -1.77 -1.48 4.84
CA ILE A 20 -1.98 -1.56 3.40
C ILE A 20 -2.04 -3.02 2.92
N GLU A 21 -3.09 -3.32 2.16
CA GLU A 21 -3.32 -4.64 1.57
C GLU A 21 -3.52 -4.50 0.05
N ILE A 22 -3.02 -5.47 -0.72
CA ILE A 22 -3.15 -5.50 -2.18
C ILE A 22 -3.33 -6.94 -2.65
N MET A 23 -4.33 -7.16 -3.50
CA MET A 23 -4.57 -8.42 -4.16
C MET A 23 -4.76 -8.22 -5.65
N ILE A 24 -4.04 -9.01 -6.46
CA ILE A 24 -4.36 -9.21 -7.87
C ILE A 24 -5.01 -10.58 -8.00
N ALA A 25 -6.34 -10.59 -7.97
CA ALA A 25 -7.15 -11.81 -7.97
C ALA A 25 -6.89 -12.64 -9.24
N GLU A 26 -6.85 -11.98 -10.41
CA GLU A 26 -6.72 -12.64 -11.69
C GLU A 26 -5.25 -13.04 -12.00
N PRO A 27 -4.91 -14.35 -12.07
CA PRO A 27 -3.52 -14.80 -12.23
C PRO A 27 -2.84 -14.28 -13.50
N SER A 28 -3.60 -14.16 -14.61
CA SER A 28 -3.09 -13.66 -15.89
C SER A 28 -2.62 -12.18 -15.86
N TYR A 29 -2.94 -11.46 -14.78
CA TYR A 29 -2.52 -10.07 -14.57
C TYR A 29 -1.39 -9.94 -13.52
N ARG A 30 -0.97 -11.03 -12.87
CA ARG A 30 0.15 -11.01 -11.91
C ARG A 30 1.49 -10.83 -12.61
N GLY A 31 2.47 -10.30 -11.89
CA GLY A 31 3.83 -10.09 -12.43
C GLY A 31 3.97 -8.97 -13.48
N ARG A 32 2.91 -8.18 -13.71
CA ARG A 32 2.86 -7.11 -14.72
C ARG A 32 2.96 -5.69 -14.15
N GLY A 33 3.23 -5.57 -12.85
CA GLY A 33 3.37 -4.27 -12.17
C GLY A 33 2.10 -3.67 -11.57
N PHE A 34 0.91 -4.24 -11.85
CA PHE A 34 -0.36 -3.67 -11.33
C PHE A 34 -0.43 -3.59 -9.80
N GLY A 35 0.08 -4.61 -9.10
CA GLY A 35 0.14 -4.58 -7.64
C GLY A 35 1.00 -3.43 -7.12
N LYS A 36 2.21 -3.25 -7.68
CA LYS A 36 3.12 -2.15 -7.34
C LYS A 36 2.44 -0.80 -7.53
N GLU A 37 1.83 -0.60 -8.70
CA GLU A 37 1.21 0.68 -9.08
C GLU A 37 0.03 1.02 -8.18
N ALA A 38 -0.88 0.07 -7.94
CA ALA A 38 -2.03 0.26 -7.06
C ALA A 38 -1.61 0.57 -5.61
N THR A 39 -0.60 -0.14 -5.10
CA THR A 39 -0.03 0.12 -3.77
C THR A 39 0.59 1.52 -3.68
N LEU A 40 1.39 1.95 -4.67
CA LEU A 40 1.99 3.29 -4.68
C LEU A 40 0.93 4.40 -4.72
N MET A 41 -0.11 4.25 -5.54
CA MET A 41 -1.21 5.21 -5.60
C MET A 41 -1.93 5.33 -4.25
N MET A 42 -2.26 4.21 -3.62
CA MET A 42 -2.91 4.20 -2.31
C MET A 42 -2.02 4.82 -1.20
N MET A 43 -0.72 4.50 -1.19
CA MET A 43 0.23 5.12 -0.26
C MET A 43 0.34 6.63 -0.48
N SER A 44 0.44 7.07 -1.74
CA SER A 44 0.51 8.48 -2.10
C SER A 44 -0.75 9.22 -1.63
N TYR A 45 -1.93 8.62 -1.81
CA TYR A 45 -3.17 9.16 -1.27
C TYR A 45 -3.15 9.24 0.27
N GLY A 46 -2.70 8.19 0.95
CA GLY A 46 -2.57 8.18 2.41
C GLY A 46 -1.67 9.30 2.95
N VAL A 47 -0.53 9.53 2.30
CA VAL A 47 0.42 10.60 2.69
C VAL A 47 -0.12 12.00 2.39
N ARG A 48 -0.79 12.19 1.24
CA ARG A 48 -1.28 13.51 0.81
C ARG A 48 -2.55 13.94 1.55
N ASN A 49 -3.49 13.01 1.74
CA ASN A 49 -4.87 13.33 2.08
C ASN A 49 -5.30 12.83 3.47
N LEU A 50 -4.65 11.79 4.00
CA LEU A 50 -5.06 11.16 5.26
C LEU A 50 -4.08 11.38 6.42
N GLY A 51 -2.93 12.02 6.17
CA GLY A 51 -1.92 12.26 7.20
C GLY A 51 -1.15 11.01 7.65
N ILE A 52 -1.13 9.97 6.82
CA ILE A 52 -0.41 8.72 7.12
C ILE A 52 1.09 8.95 7.03
N THR A 53 1.80 8.53 8.07
CA THR A 53 3.27 8.62 8.17
C THR A 53 3.92 7.25 8.35
N LYS A 54 3.14 6.20 8.57
CA LYS A 54 3.63 4.82 8.71
C LYS A 54 2.70 3.89 7.94
N PHE A 55 3.29 2.98 7.18
CA PHE A 55 2.54 1.91 6.52
C PHE A 55 2.98 0.56 7.05
N GLU A 56 2.03 -0.34 7.26
CA GLU A 56 2.28 -1.74 7.55
C GLU A 56 1.64 -2.65 6.52
N ALA A 57 2.32 -3.75 6.20
CA ALA A 57 1.76 -4.84 5.42
C ALA A 57 2.04 -6.15 6.16
N LYS A 58 0.98 -6.91 6.44
CA LYS A 58 1.06 -8.27 6.97
C LYS A 58 0.90 -9.25 5.82
N ILE A 59 1.87 -10.14 5.66
CA ILE A 59 1.97 -10.99 4.48
C ILE A 59 2.30 -12.41 4.93
N GLY A 60 1.58 -13.41 4.40
CA GLY A 60 1.94 -14.82 4.61
C GLY A 60 3.37 -15.11 4.17
N GLN A 61 4.14 -15.85 4.97
CA GLN A 61 5.57 -16.08 4.77
C GLN A 61 5.91 -16.77 3.43
N GLU A 62 4.98 -17.58 2.90
CA GLU A 62 5.13 -18.24 1.60
C GLU A 62 4.88 -17.31 0.41
N ASN A 63 4.34 -16.10 0.63
CA ASN A 63 4.07 -15.12 -0.42
C ASN A 63 5.32 -14.28 -0.72
N GLU A 64 6.37 -14.95 -1.20
CA GLU A 64 7.66 -14.33 -1.54
C GLU A 64 7.51 -13.20 -2.57
N ALA A 65 6.54 -13.32 -3.48
CA ALA A 65 6.28 -12.31 -4.50
C ALA A 65 5.85 -10.97 -3.88
N SER A 66 4.88 -10.98 -2.96
CA SER A 66 4.46 -9.76 -2.25
C SER A 66 5.57 -9.25 -1.32
N ILE A 67 6.25 -10.13 -0.59
CA ILE A 67 7.37 -9.74 0.29
C ILE A 67 8.47 -9.02 -0.51
N CYS A 68 8.85 -9.57 -1.67
CA CYS A 68 9.84 -8.96 -2.56
C CYS A 68 9.37 -7.60 -3.08
N MET A 69 8.09 -7.48 -3.45
CA MET A 69 7.51 -6.22 -3.90
C MET A 69 7.58 -5.16 -2.81
N PHE A 70 7.10 -5.45 -1.60
CA PHE A 70 7.11 -4.48 -0.49
C PHE A 70 8.52 -4.09 -0.06
N ARG A 71 9.49 -5.02 -0.06
CA ARG A 71 10.92 -4.70 0.18
C ARG A 71 11.46 -3.72 -0.87
N LYS A 72 11.08 -3.84 -2.14
CA LYS A 72 11.43 -2.87 -3.20
C LYS A 72 10.74 -1.51 -3.01
N LEU A 73 9.63 -1.46 -2.28
CA LEU A 73 8.94 -0.24 -1.89
C LEU A 73 9.46 0.32 -0.54
N HIS A 74 10.69 -0.02 -0.18
CA HIS A 74 11.40 0.44 1.03
C HIS A 74 10.85 -0.09 2.37
N PHE A 75 9.86 -0.98 2.35
CA PHE A 75 9.38 -1.61 3.58
C PHE A 75 10.45 -2.53 4.17
N LYS A 76 10.54 -2.54 5.50
CA LYS A 76 11.47 -3.36 6.27
C LYS A 76 10.70 -4.30 7.17
N GLU A 77 11.22 -5.49 7.36
CA GLU A 77 10.66 -6.46 8.29
C GLU A 77 10.81 -5.96 9.73
N VAL A 78 9.70 -5.96 10.48
CA VAL A 78 9.66 -5.50 11.88
C VAL A 78 9.16 -6.57 12.84
N ALA A 79 8.41 -7.56 12.37
CA ALA A 79 7.93 -8.66 13.18
C ALA A 79 7.65 -9.92 12.33
N VAL A 80 7.70 -11.07 12.98
CA VAL A 80 7.28 -12.36 12.43
C VAL A 80 6.27 -12.98 13.39
N ASN A 81 5.13 -13.43 12.85
CA ASN A 81 4.12 -14.15 13.61
C ASN A 81 4.16 -15.63 13.23
N SER A 82 4.66 -16.47 14.14
CA SER A 82 4.79 -17.91 13.92
C SER A 82 3.46 -18.68 14.07
N VAL A 83 2.44 -18.11 14.70
CA VAL A 83 1.12 -18.76 14.81
C VAL A 83 0.37 -18.65 13.48
N PHE A 84 0.37 -17.46 12.88
CA PHE A 84 -0.30 -17.20 11.60
C PHE A 84 0.60 -17.42 10.37
N GLN A 85 1.89 -17.73 10.59
CA GLN A 85 2.88 -17.87 9.51
C GLN A 85 2.95 -16.60 8.64
N GLU A 86 3.00 -15.44 9.29
CA GLU A 86 3.01 -14.12 8.66
C GLU A 86 4.29 -13.35 9.00
N VAL A 87 4.65 -12.43 8.13
CA VAL A 87 5.66 -11.40 8.35
C VAL A 87 4.98 -10.03 8.30
N THR A 88 5.35 -9.16 9.24
CA THR A 88 4.95 -7.75 9.22
C THR A 88 6.10 -6.93 8.67
N LEU A 89 5.84 -6.25 7.55
CA LEU A 89 6.73 -5.26 6.97
C LEU A 89 6.20 -3.85 7.27
N ARG A 90 7.10 -2.91 7.56
CA ARG A 90 6.76 -1.52 7.85
C ARG A 90 7.59 -0.53 7.03
N LEU A 91 6.97 0.57 6.62
CA LEU A 91 7.62 1.75 6.09
C LEU A 91 7.29 2.96 6.96
N ASP A 92 8.28 3.54 7.62
CA ASP A 92 8.17 4.86 8.23
C ASP A 92 8.49 5.92 7.15
N VAL A 93 7.56 6.84 6.90
CA VAL A 93 7.65 7.82 5.84
C VAL A 93 8.45 9.03 6.32
N SER A 94 9.77 9.00 6.14
CA SER A 94 10.61 10.19 6.33
C SER A 94 10.46 11.17 5.16
N ASP A 95 11.08 12.35 5.25
CA ASP A 95 11.13 13.31 4.15
C ASP A 95 11.74 12.74 2.86
N GLN A 96 12.64 11.75 2.97
CA GLN A 96 13.23 11.09 1.81
C GLN A 96 12.23 10.14 1.14
N GLU A 97 11.58 9.27 1.91
CA GLU A 97 10.55 8.34 1.43
C GLU A 97 9.35 9.11 0.89
N ARG A 98 8.95 10.21 1.53
CA ARG A 98 7.89 11.09 1.04
C ARG A 98 8.22 11.64 -0.35
N ARG A 99 9.42 12.18 -0.55
CA ARG A 99 9.84 12.70 -1.86
C ARG A 99 9.87 11.58 -2.92
N TRP A 100 10.50 10.45 -2.60
CA TRP A 100 10.53 9.29 -3.48
C TRP A 100 9.12 8.83 -3.90
N LEU A 101 8.20 8.70 -2.95
CA LEU A 101 6.83 8.27 -3.23
C LEU A 101 6.10 9.27 -4.13
N LEU A 102 6.26 10.57 -3.88
CA LEU A 102 5.65 11.61 -4.70
C LEU A 102 6.24 11.69 -6.12
N ASP A 103 7.52 11.37 -6.27
CA ASP A 103 8.20 11.28 -7.57
C ASP A 103 7.72 10.03 -8.35
N GLU A 104 7.62 8.87 -7.70
CA GLU A 104 7.09 7.63 -8.30
C GLU A 104 5.61 7.74 -8.68
N THR A 105 4.86 8.69 -8.08
CA THR A 105 3.42 8.90 -8.38
C THR A 105 3.15 10.25 -9.04
N ASN A 106 4.16 10.87 -9.65
CA ASN A 106 3.99 12.18 -10.30
C ASN A 106 3.05 12.15 -11.51
N HIS A 107 2.88 10.98 -12.14
CA HIS A 107 1.98 10.75 -13.27
C HIS A 107 0.54 10.46 -12.86
N VAL A 108 0.26 10.32 -11.56
CA VAL A 108 -1.05 9.96 -11.05
C VAL A 108 -1.95 11.19 -10.97
N GLU A 109 -3.10 11.13 -11.64
CA GLU A 109 -4.12 12.18 -11.62
C GLU A 109 -5.27 11.81 -10.69
N GLU A 110 -5.57 12.67 -9.71
CA GLU A 110 -6.75 12.53 -8.85
C GLU A 110 -7.97 13.16 -9.53
N LYS A 111 -9.10 12.44 -9.57
CA LYS A 111 -10.36 12.95 -10.12
C LYS A 111 -11.46 12.82 -9.08
N SER A 112 -12.15 13.93 -8.80
CA SER A 112 -13.32 13.94 -7.94
C SER A 112 -14.55 13.45 -8.71
N TYR A 113 -15.33 12.55 -8.10
CA TYR A 113 -16.57 12.02 -8.67
C TYR A 113 -17.79 12.95 -8.51
N ILE A 114 -17.60 14.22 -8.17
CA ILE A 114 -18.70 15.17 -7.99
C ILE A 114 -19.25 15.56 -9.38
N GLY A 115 -20.22 14.79 -9.91
CA GLY A 115 -20.86 15.17 -11.17
C GLY A 115 -21.56 14.10 -12.01
N VAL A 116 -22.29 13.14 -11.42
CA VAL A 116 -23.38 12.49 -12.15
C VAL A 116 -24.68 12.84 -11.43
N GLN A 117 -25.24 14.00 -11.77
CA GLN A 117 -26.68 14.19 -11.58
C GLN A 117 -27.35 13.25 -12.59
N GLU A 118 -28.01 12.21 -12.09
CA GLU A 118 -28.93 11.41 -12.88
C GLU A 118 -30.04 12.35 -13.39
N THR A 119 -30.05 12.63 -14.69
CA THR A 119 -31.22 13.16 -15.42
C THR A 119 -32.08 12.01 -15.90
#